data_AF-A0A1X6MZY1-F1
#
_entry.id   AF-A0A1X6MZY1-F1
#
_cell.length_a   1.000
_cell.length_b   1.000
_cell.length_c   1.000
_cell.angle_alpha   90.00
_cell.angle_beta   90.00
_cell.angle_gamma   90.00
#
_symmetry.space_group_name_H-M   'P 1'
#
loop_
_entity.id
_entity.type
_entity.pdbx_description
1 polymer ?
#
loop_
_entity_poly.entity_id
_entity_poly.type
_entity_poly.pdbx_seq_one_letter_code
_entity_poly.pdbx_strand_id
1 'polypeptide(L)'
;MSNTATATLTETFSRLSVRASTDPLKPTGALDKYEFAELTPVIGREYSNVQLTDLLKAENADELIRELAIIVSQRNVVFFRNQDIDLEQQKVLGTKLGVLSGRPKESGLHIHPTVATQEKDEFGPDTQVITSAHHKQIELEEDLNVSQFATKEWHSDITFEPVPSDFAILKIHTLPETGGDTLWASGYEAYDRLSPALAKHLEGLTAVHEATFFKSYVERQGQTLHEGPRGNPENVGTDLRTVHPVIRTNPVTGWKALFVNKNFTRRILELTKDESDATLDYLFRLVSDNHDLQVRFKWNKNDVAIWANSASFHNVTRDYDDHREGDRVVSLGEKPYFDPNSKSRREALGQKKRIFGFKVTQ
;
A
#
# COMPACT_ATOMS: atom_id res chain seq x y z
N MET A 1 -21.83 31.31 -6.40
CA MET A 1 -21.77 30.70 -5.05
C MET A 1 -21.07 29.34 -5.10
N SER A 2 -19.76 29.29 -5.41
CA SER A 2 -19.05 28.03 -5.72
C SER A 2 -17.62 27.95 -5.17
N ASN A 3 -17.09 28.99 -4.52
CA ASN A 3 -15.71 28.99 -4.01
C ASN A 3 -15.58 28.65 -2.53
N THR A 4 -16.68 28.67 -1.77
CA THR A 4 -16.68 28.39 -0.34
C THR A 4 -16.70 26.90 -0.01
N ALA A 5 -17.31 26.05 -0.86
CA ALA A 5 -17.38 24.60 -0.62
C ALA A 5 -16.03 23.89 -0.82
N THR A 6 -15.21 24.35 -1.76
CA THR A 6 -13.86 23.81 -2.01
C THR A 6 -12.89 24.17 -0.89
N ALA A 7 -12.97 25.40 -0.36
CA ALA A 7 -12.14 25.85 0.76
C ALA A 7 -12.43 25.08 2.07
N THR A 8 -13.70 24.75 2.33
CA THR A 8 -14.11 23.97 3.52
C THR A 8 -13.67 22.51 3.48
N LEU A 9 -13.46 21.92 2.30
CA LEU A 9 -12.90 20.58 2.20
C LEU A 9 -11.40 20.59 2.51
N THR A 10 -10.63 21.55 2.01
CA THR A 10 -9.16 21.59 2.21
C THR A 10 -8.76 21.98 3.64
N GLU A 11 -9.49 22.88 4.31
CA GLU A 11 -9.14 23.32 5.67
C GLU A 11 -9.42 22.26 6.75
N THR A 12 -10.38 21.36 6.54
CA THR A 12 -10.82 20.40 7.56
C THR A 12 -9.83 19.22 7.77
N PHE A 13 -8.90 18.97 6.84
CA PHE A 13 -7.95 17.85 6.92
C PHE A 13 -6.60 18.17 7.61
N SER A 14 -6.37 19.41 8.03
CA SER A 14 -5.03 19.90 8.40
C SER A 14 -4.62 19.71 9.88
N ARG A 15 -5.36 18.94 10.69
CA ARG A 15 -4.84 18.48 11.99
C ARG A 15 -3.98 17.24 11.78
N LEU A 16 -2.70 17.51 11.51
CA LEU A 16 -1.61 16.55 11.32
C LEU A 16 -1.51 15.59 12.52
N SER A 17 -2.11 14.41 12.43
CA SER A 17 -1.66 13.22 13.18
C SER A 17 -0.42 12.66 12.47
N VAL A 18 0.62 13.48 12.36
CA VAL A 18 1.92 13.05 11.82
C VAL A 18 2.60 12.20 12.89
N ARG A 19 3.41 11.25 12.44
CA ARG A 19 4.41 10.57 13.26
C ARG A 19 5.09 11.55 14.24
N ALA A 20 5.43 11.09 15.44
CA ALA A 20 6.07 11.92 16.46
C ALA A 20 7.38 12.60 15.99
N SER A 21 8.01 12.09 14.93
CA SER A 21 9.15 12.71 14.22
C SER A 21 9.01 12.53 12.71
N THR A 22 9.25 13.60 11.96
CA THR A 22 9.34 13.56 10.49
C THR A 22 10.72 13.14 9.98
N ASP A 23 11.69 12.88 10.88
CA ASP A 23 13.03 12.49 10.48
C ASP A 23 13.05 11.05 9.95
N PRO A 24 13.68 10.82 8.78
CA PRO A 24 13.86 9.48 8.25
C PRO A 24 14.57 8.57 9.24
N LEU A 25 14.10 7.34 9.34
CA LEU A 25 14.78 6.32 10.11
C LEU A 25 16.08 5.91 9.42
N LYS A 26 17.13 5.79 10.23
CA LYS A 26 18.44 5.31 9.79
C LYS A 26 18.55 3.79 10.00
N PRO A 27 18.99 3.03 8.98
CA PRO A 27 19.36 1.63 9.13
C PRO A 27 20.47 1.47 10.17
N THR A 28 20.45 0.37 10.92
CA THR A 28 21.53 -0.03 11.83
C THR A 28 22.42 -1.11 11.23
N GLY A 29 21.98 -1.80 10.16
CA GLY A 29 22.66 -2.97 9.60
C GLY A 29 22.40 -4.26 10.39
N ALA A 30 21.43 -4.27 11.31
CA ALA A 30 21.13 -5.44 12.15
C ALA A 30 20.75 -6.71 11.36
N LEU A 31 20.25 -6.53 10.13
CA LEU A 31 19.90 -7.61 9.21
C LEU A 31 20.98 -7.94 8.17
N ASP A 32 22.12 -7.23 8.15
CA ASP A 32 23.19 -7.43 7.16
C ASP A 32 23.90 -8.79 7.31
N LYS A 33 23.75 -9.44 8.46
CA LYS A 33 24.26 -10.80 8.71
C LYS A 33 23.49 -11.89 7.95
N TYR A 34 22.29 -11.60 7.46
CA TYR A 34 21.47 -12.55 6.73
C TYR A 34 21.68 -12.39 5.22
N GLU A 35 21.81 -13.52 4.53
CA GLU A 35 21.86 -13.54 3.08
C GLU A 35 20.51 -13.11 2.49
N PHE A 36 20.56 -12.29 1.43
CA PHE A 36 19.39 -11.85 0.70
C PHE A 36 19.68 -11.69 -0.79
N ALA A 37 18.62 -11.70 -1.59
CA ALA A 37 18.66 -11.34 -3.00
C ALA A 37 17.82 -10.08 -3.26
N GLU A 38 18.36 -9.12 -4.00
CA GLU A 38 17.54 -8.05 -4.58
C GLU A 38 16.90 -8.58 -5.86
N LEU A 39 15.57 -8.73 -5.87
CA LEU A 39 14.86 -9.35 -6.99
C LEU A 39 14.85 -8.46 -8.23
N THR A 40 14.86 -7.13 -8.01
CA THR A 40 15.00 -6.14 -9.08
C THR A 40 15.87 -4.96 -8.60
N PRO A 41 16.38 -4.11 -9.51
CA PRO A 41 17.18 -2.96 -9.11
C PRO A 41 16.46 -1.97 -8.17
N VAL A 42 15.14 -1.80 -8.33
CA VAL A 42 14.40 -0.70 -7.67
C VAL A 42 13.38 -1.15 -6.63
N ILE A 43 12.98 -2.41 -6.61
CA ILE A 43 11.95 -2.95 -5.73
C ILE A 43 12.18 -4.44 -5.45
N GLY A 44 11.79 -4.89 -4.26
CA GLY A 44 11.79 -6.31 -3.92
C GLY A 44 13.14 -6.79 -3.40
N ARG A 45 13.12 -7.32 -2.17
CA ARG A 45 14.20 -8.10 -1.58
C ARG A 45 13.65 -9.44 -1.12
N GLU A 46 14.40 -10.51 -1.25
CA GLU A 46 14.03 -11.84 -0.77
C GLU A 46 15.04 -12.35 0.26
N TYR A 47 14.52 -12.87 1.37
CA TYR A 47 15.24 -13.68 2.35
C TYR A 47 14.78 -15.13 2.22
N SER A 48 15.63 -16.00 1.67
CA SER A 48 15.29 -17.41 1.45
C SER A 48 15.45 -18.27 2.73
N ASN A 49 16.33 -17.87 3.64
CA ASN A 49 16.78 -18.68 4.77
C ASN A 49 16.55 -18.01 6.14
N VAL A 50 15.63 -17.04 6.23
CA VAL A 50 15.30 -16.33 7.48
C VAL A 50 13.87 -16.67 7.89
N GLN A 51 13.68 -17.13 9.12
CA GLN A 51 12.35 -17.28 9.71
C GLN A 51 11.96 -16.01 10.47
N LEU A 52 10.78 -15.48 10.19
CA LEU A 52 10.21 -14.34 10.90
C LEU A 52 9.99 -14.65 12.39
N THR A 53 9.71 -15.91 12.73
CA THR A 53 9.57 -16.36 14.11
C THR A 53 10.88 -16.28 14.89
N ASP A 54 12.02 -16.52 14.25
CA ASP A 54 13.34 -16.33 14.86
C ASP A 54 13.62 -14.85 15.13
N LEU A 55 13.25 -13.96 14.19
CA LEU A 55 13.36 -12.52 14.40
C LEU A 55 12.49 -12.05 15.58
N LEU A 56 11.27 -12.60 15.72
CA LEU A 56 10.35 -12.28 16.81
C LEU A 56 10.84 -12.78 18.18
N LYS A 57 11.57 -13.90 18.23
CA LYS A 57 12.06 -14.54 19.46
C LYS A 57 13.46 -14.08 19.88
N ALA A 58 14.20 -13.43 18.99
CA ALA A 58 15.57 -12.96 19.27
C ALA A 58 15.62 -11.96 20.44
N GLU A 59 16.71 -11.97 21.21
CA GLU A 59 16.91 -11.03 22.33
C GLU A 59 16.86 -9.57 21.86
N ASN A 60 17.32 -9.28 20.64
CA ASN A 60 17.25 -7.97 20.00
C ASN A 60 16.13 -7.86 18.95
N ALA A 61 14.99 -8.55 19.15
CA ALA A 61 13.86 -8.57 18.22
C ALA A 61 13.40 -7.17 17.76
N ASP A 62 13.29 -6.22 18.68
CA ASP A 62 12.84 -4.86 18.35
C ASP A 62 13.82 -4.12 17.42
N GLU A 63 15.13 -4.36 17.57
CA GLU A 63 16.13 -3.80 16.66
C GLU A 63 15.99 -4.42 15.26
N LEU A 64 15.87 -5.75 15.19
CA LEU A 64 15.72 -6.50 13.94
C LEU A 64 14.44 -6.12 13.18
N ILE A 65 13.31 -6.00 13.89
CA ILE A 65 12.02 -5.66 13.28
C ILE A 65 11.96 -4.20 12.87
N ARG A 66 12.60 -3.30 13.64
CA ARG A 66 12.77 -1.91 13.22
C ARG A 66 13.60 -1.82 11.94
N GLU A 67 14.69 -2.57 11.87
CA GLU A 67 15.52 -2.66 10.65
C GLU A 67 14.72 -3.22 9.48
N LEU A 68 13.91 -4.27 9.71
CA LEU A 68 13.01 -4.82 8.70
C LEU A 68 12.02 -3.78 8.18
N ALA A 69 11.39 -2.99 9.06
CA ALA A 69 10.47 -1.94 8.65
C ALA A 69 11.13 -0.89 7.74
N ILE A 70 12.41 -0.55 8.01
CA ILE A 70 13.20 0.35 7.17
C ILE A 70 13.49 -0.29 5.82
N ILE A 71 13.96 -1.54 5.79
CA ILE A 71 14.26 -2.26 4.56
C ILE A 71 13.00 -2.40 3.69
N VAL A 72 11.87 -2.80 4.28
CA VAL A 72 10.57 -2.86 3.58
C VAL A 72 10.20 -1.49 3.02
N SER A 73 10.37 -0.42 3.80
CA SER A 73 10.06 0.93 3.35
C SER A 73 10.99 1.44 2.24
N GLN A 74 12.26 1.00 2.20
CA GLN A 74 13.23 1.37 1.16
C GLN A 74 13.08 0.53 -0.11
N ARG A 75 12.77 -0.76 0.04
CA ARG A 75 12.65 -1.75 -1.04
C ARG A 75 11.22 -1.97 -1.49
N ASN A 76 10.26 -1.24 -0.93
CA ASN A 76 8.81 -1.31 -1.13
C ASN A 76 8.16 -2.65 -0.70
N VAL A 77 8.81 -3.79 -0.95
CA VAL A 77 8.35 -5.12 -0.54
C VAL A 77 9.54 -6.04 -0.23
N VAL A 78 9.37 -6.89 0.79
CA VAL A 78 10.32 -7.93 1.19
C VAL A 78 9.58 -9.27 1.25
N PHE A 79 10.23 -10.31 0.76
CA PHE A 79 9.71 -11.67 0.68
C PHE A 79 10.50 -12.60 1.59
N PHE A 80 9.79 -13.53 2.23
CA PHE A 80 10.36 -14.58 3.07
C PHE A 80 9.82 -15.93 2.59
N ARG A 81 10.72 -16.88 2.33
CA ARG A 81 10.33 -18.20 1.81
C ARG A 81 10.00 -19.17 2.94
N ASN A 82 8.97 -20.00 2.74
CA ASN A 82 8.61 -21.12 3.62
C ASN A 82 8.59 -20.77 5.13
N GLN A 83 7.63 -19.95 5.55
CA GLN A 83 7.55 -19.41 6.90
C GLN A 83 6.66 -20.24 7.83
N ASP A 84 7.15 -20.50 9.04
CA ASP A 84 6.39 -21.19 10.10
C ASP A 84 5.53 -20.26 10.97
N ILE A 85 5.54 -18.96 10.68
CA ILE A 85 4.77 -17.95 11.41
C ILE A 85 3.27 -18.25 11.39
N ASP A 86 2.64 -18.29 12.55
CA ASP A 86 1.18 -18.37 12.68
C ASP A 86 0.52 -16.98 12.61
N LEU A 87 -0.81 -16.95 12.56
CA LEU A 87 -1.55 -15.69 12.42
C LEU A 87 -1.37 -14.75 13.61
N GLU A 88 -1.30 -15.26 14.84
CA GLU A 88 -1.12 -14.43 16.03
C GLU A 88 0.27 -13.81 16.04
N GLN A 89 1.30 -14.56 15.66
CA GLN A 89 2.64 -14.05 15.44
C GLN A 89 2.69 -13.03 14.29
N GLN A 90 1.91 -13.23 13.22
CA GLN A 90 1.78 -12.27 12.13
C GLN A 90 1.15 -10.95 12.59
N LYS A 91 0.14 -10.99 13.48
CA LYS A 91 -0.43 -9.80 14.14
C LYS A 91 0.58 -9.07 15.02
N VAL A 92 1.37 -9.82 15.80
CA VAL A 92 2.46 -9.27 16.62
C VAL A 92 3.49 -8.59 15.72
N LEU A 93 3.89 -9.22 14.61
CA LEU A 93 4.82 -8.64 13.65
C LEU A 93 4.26 -7.36 13.03
N GLY A 94 3.02 -7.36 12.54
CA GLY A 94 2.36 -6.18 11.97
C GLY A 94 2.28 -5.02 12.96
N THR A 95 1.95 -5.31 14.22
CA THR A 95 1.95 -4.33 15.30
C THR A 95 3.35 -3.77 15.57
N LYS A 96 4.36 -4.63 15.67
CA LYS A 96 5.75 -4.21 15.92
C LYS A 96 6.32 -3.40 14.75
N LEU A 97 6.07 -3.76 13.49
CA LEU A 97 6.49 -2.99 12.32
C LEU A 97 5.96 -1.55 12.38
N GLY A 98 4.66 -1.38 12.65
CA GLY A 98 4.05 -0.07 12.80
C GLY A 98 4.62 0.73 13.98
N VAL A 99 4.65 0.14 15.18
CA VAL A 99 5.16 0.82 16.39
C VAL A 99 6.63 1.21 16.26
N LEU A 100 7.48 0.30 15.81
CA LEU A 100 8.93 0.50 15.72
C LEU A 100 9.33 1.41 14.55
N SER A 101 8.50 1.48 13.51
CA SER A 101 8.63 2.51 12.47
C SER A 101 8.08 3.87 12.90
N GLY A 102 7.33 3.93 14.00
CA GLY A 102 6.86 5.15 14.66
C GLY A 102 5.47 5.61 14.25
N ARG A 103 4.57 4.71 13.82
CA ARG A 103 3.17 5.09 13.57
C ARG A 103 2.54 5.82 14.78
N PRO A 104 1.50 6.65 14.58
CA PRO A 104 0.73 7.26 15.67
C PRO A 104 0.20 6.21 16.66
N LYS A 105 0.10 6.55 17.95
CA LYS A 105 -0.28 5.60 19.01
C LYS A 105 -1.72 5.10 18.87
N GLU A 106 -2.56 5.90 18.23
CA GLU A 106 -3.97 5.64 17.97
C GLU A 106 -4.18 4.65 16.82
N SER A 107 -3.13 4.38 16.02
CA SER A 107 -3.17 3.45 14.90
C SER A 107 -2.84 2.03 15.35
N GLY A 108 -3.79 1.12 15.12
CA GLY A 108 -3.68 -0.31 15.37
C GLY A 108 -3.60 -1.15 14.10
N LEU A 109 -4.16 -2.35 14.17
CA LEU A 109 -4.42 -3.20 13.00
C LEU A 109 -5.78 -2.83 12.40
N HIS A 110 -5.86 -2.87 11.07
CA HIS A 110 -7.06 -2.47 10.34
C HIS A 110 -8.15 -3.54 10.42
N ILE A 111 -9.38 -3.09 10.61
CA ILE A 111 -10.59 -3.91 10.51
C ILE A 111 -11.29 -3.54 9.21
N HIS A 112 -11.49 -4.51 8.30
CA HIS A 112 -12.07 -4.22 6.99
C HIS A 112 -13.53 -3.71 7.10
N PRO A 113 -13.97 -2.73 6.29
CA PRO A 113 -15.32 -2.16 6.41
C PRO A 113 -16.46 -3.16 6.14
N THR A 114 -16.16 -4.27 5.48
CA THR A 114 -17.12 -5.36 5.26
C THR A 114 -17.04 -6.47 6.31
N VAL A 115 -16.23 -6.37 7.37
CA VAL A 115 -16.11 -7.42 8.41
C VAL A 115 -17.39 -7.65 9.21
N ALA A 116 -18.38 -6.74 9.13
CA ALA A 116 -19.75 -7.04 9.57
C ALA A 116 -20.35 -8.31 8.90
N THR A 117 -19.76 -8.76 7.79
CA THR A 117 -20.11 -10.00 7.06
C THR A 117 -19.25 -11.20 7.44
N GLN A 118 -18.22 -11.03 8.29
CA GLN A 118 -17.23 -12.04 8.71
C GLN A 118 -17.30 -12.34 10.22
N GLU A 119 -18.49 -12.31 10.84
CA GLU A 119 -18.70 -12.90 12.18
C GLU A 119 -18.39 -14.42 12.24
N LYS A 120 -17.89 -15.02 11.15
CA LYS A 120 -17.44 -16.40 11.01
C LYS A 120 -15.93 -16.56 10.81
N ASP A 121 -15.12 -15.51 10.87
CA ASP A 121 -13.67 -15.71 10.98
C ASP A 121 -13.32 -15.96 12.45
N GLU A 122 -12.93 -17.21 12.76
CA GLU A 122 -12.50 -17.65 14.11
C GLU A 122 -11.31 -16.83 14.66
N PHE A 123 -10.70 -16.00 13.80
CA PHE A 123 -9.45 -15.29 14.04
C PHE A 123 -9.59 -13.80 14.37
N GLY A 124 -10.81 -13.26 14.40
CA GLY A 124 -11.10 -11.88 14.83
C GLY A 124 -11.10 -10.83 13.70
N PRO A 125 -11.62 -9.62 13.98
CA PRO A 125 -11.98 -8.63 12.95
C PRO A 125 -10.78 -7.91 12.31
N ASP A 126 -9.60 -8.02 12.90
CA ASP A 126 -8.35 -7.37 12.49
C ASP A 126 -7.51 -8.23 11.53
N THR A 127 -8.04 -9.39 11.13
CA THR A 127 -7.47 -10.28 10.11
C THR A 127 -8.33 -10.22 8.86
N GLN A 128 -7.69 -10.35 7.68
CA GLN A 128 -8.40 -10.54 6.43
C GLN A 128 -7.94 -11.84 5.77
N VAL A 129 -8.83 -12.82 5.70
CA VAL A 129 -8.61 -14.03 4.89
C VAL A 129 -8.82 -13.66 3.42
N ILE A 130 -7.75 -13.73 2.63
CA ILE A 130 -7.78 -13.47 1.19
C ILE A 130 -8.00 -14.79 0.46
N THR A 131 -9.22 -15.02 -0.01
CA THR A 131 -9.64 -16.29 -0.61
C THR A 131 -10.26 -16.12 -1.99
N SER A 132 -9.89 -17.00 -2.93
CA SER A 132 -10.43 -16.96 -4.31
C SER A 132 -11.92 -17.30 -4.38
N ALA A 133 -12.45 -18.00 -3.38
CA ALA A 133 -13.89 -18.31 -3.28
C ALA A 133 -14.74 -17.04 -3.17
N HIS A 134 -14.26 -16.04 -2.42
CA HIS A 134 -14.94 -14.76 -2.26
C HIS A 134 -15.00 -13.97 -3.57
N HIS A 135 -13.92 -14.03 -4.37
CA HIS A 135 -13.84 -13.34 -5.64
C HIS A 135 -14.71 -13.96 -6.74
N LYS A 136 -14.78 -15.30 -6.81
CA LYS A 136 -15.69 -15.97 -7.76
C LYS A 136 -17.16 -15.62 -7.53
N GLN A 137 -17.56 -15.42 -6.27
CA GLN A 137 -18.92 -14.99 -5.97
C GLN A 137 -19.21 -13.58 -6.52
N ILE A 138 -18.28 -12.64 -6.38
CA ILE A 138 -18.39 -11.28 -6.92
C ILE A 138 -18.46 -11.29 -8.46
N GLU A 139 -17.61 -12.10 -9.11
CA GLU A 139 -17.57 -12.18 -10.58
C GLU A 139 -18.85 -12.78 -11.17
N LEU A 140 -19.44 -13.80 -10.52
CA LEU A 140 -20.72 -14.40 -10.92
C LEU A 140 -21.91 -13.42 -10.77
N GLU A 141 -21.82 -12.45 -9.86
CA GLU A 141 -22.88 -11.45 -9.64
C GLU A 141 -22.80 -10.25 -10.61
N GLU A 142 -21.67 -10.05 -11.31
CA GLU A 142 -21.42 -8.92 -12.22
C GLU A 142 -21.39 -9.30 -13.72
N ASP A 143 -22.15 -10.34 -14.08
CA ASP A 143 -22.19 -11.16 -15.32
C ASP A 143 -22.05 -10.45 -16.70
N LEU A 144 -22.08 -9.10 -16.78
CA LEU A 144 -21.91 -8.33 -18.03
C LEU A 144 -20.88 -7.18 -18.00
N ASN A 145 -20.25 -6.86 -16.86
CA ASN A 145 -19.34 -5.71 -16.72
C ASN A 145 -17.91 -6.08 -16.26
N VAL A 146 -17.50 -7.34 -16.46
CA VAL A 146 -16.16 -7.81 -16.07
C VAL A 146 -15.10 -7.29 -17.04
N SER A 147 -14.13 -6.55 -16.53
CA SER A 147 -12.99 -6.06 -17.30
C SER A 147 -11.95 -7.16 -17.52
N GLN A 148 -11.56 -7.40 -18.77
CA GLN A 148 -10.46 -8.31 -19.11
C GLN A 148 -9.07 -7.72 -18.88
N PHE A 149 -8.97 -6.41 -18.61
CA PHE A 149 -7.71 -5.76 -18.28
C PHE A 149 -7.34 -5.95 -16.81
N ALA A 150 -6.39 -6.84 -16.52
CA ALA A 150 -5.80 -7.02 -15.19
C ALA A 150 -5.20 -5.71 -14.62
N THR A 151 -4.83 -4.76 -15.49
CA THR A 151 -4.26 -3.47 -15.08
C THR A 151 -5.24 -2.57 -14.30
N LYS A 152 -6.54 -2.87 -14.27
CA LYS A 152 -7.51 -2.10 -13.47
C LYS A 152 -7.37 -2.32 -11.96
N GLU A 153 -6.75 -3.42 -11.54
CA GLU A 153 -6.63 -3.79 -10.12
C GLU A 153 -5.39 -3.22 -9.43
N TRP A 154 -4.54 -2.44 -10.09
CA TRP A 154 -3.39 -1.81 -9.44
C TRP A 154 -3.83 -0.83 -8.34
N HIS A 155 -3.45 -1.13 -7.09
CA HIS A 155 -3.82 -0.33 -5.93
C HIS A 155 -2.80 -0.35 -4.80
N SER A 156 -2.90 0.66 -3.93
CA SER A 156 -2.43 0.57 -2.55
C SER A 156 -3.65 0.29 -1.67
N ASP A 157 -3.50 -0.53 -0.65
CA ASP A 157 -4.61 -0.92 0.22
C ASP A 157 -5.21 0.29 0.93
N ILE A 158 -6.54 0.26 1.06
CA ILE A 158 -7.34 1.10 1.97
C ILE A 158 -7.10 2.61 1.87
N THR A 159 -6.69 3.10 0.70
CA THR A 159 -6.47 4.55 0.48
C THR A 159 -7.73 5.40 0.57
N PHE A 160 -8.91 4.78 0.65
CA PHE A 160 -10.18 5.46 0.89
C PHE A 160 -10.39 5.84 2.38
N GLU A 161 -9.58 5.31 3.29
CA GLU A 161 -9.62 5.68 4.72
C GLU A 161 -8.80 6.96 4.99
N PRO A 162 -9.20 7.78 5.97
CA PRO A 162 -8.40 8.93 6.43
C PRO A 162 -6.98 8.53 6.87
N VAL A 163 -6.85 7.40 7.57
CA VAL A 163 -5.57 6.83 8.01
C VAL A 163 -5.37 5.47 7.32
N PRO A 164 -4.72 5.42 6.15
CA PRO A 164 -4.51 4.20 5.40
C PRO A 164 -3.37 3.35 5.99
N SER A 165 -3.13 2.20 5.37
CA SER A 165 -2.11 1.25 5.82
C SER A 165 -0.68 1.78 5.61
N ASP A 166 0.19 1.59 6.61
CA ASP A 166 1.63 1.75 6.48
C ASP A 166 2.30 0.47 5.93
N PHE A 167 1.99 -0.68 6.54
CA PHE A 167 2.47 -1.99 6.17
C PHE A 167 1.34 -3.00 6.07
N ALA A 168 1.50 -3.95 5.16
CA ALA A 168 0.69 -5.15 5.13
C ALA A 168 1.57 -6.39 4.99
N ILE A 169 1.10 -7.47 5.59
CA ILE A 169 1.75 -8.78 5.63
C ILE A 169 0.76 -9.78 5.06
N LEU A 170 1.19 -10.57 4.08
CA LEU A 170 0.39 -11.62 3.47
C LEU A 170 1.17 -12.93 3.50
N LYS A 171 0.61 -13.96 4.14
CA LYS A 171 1.08 -15.34 4.07
C LYS A 171 0.15 -16.13 3.16
N ILE A 172 0.66 -16.81 2.14
CA ILE A 172 -0.15 -17.70 1.31
C ILE A 172 0.06 -19.16 1.73
N HIS A 173 -0.98 -19.83 2.20
CA HIS A 173 -0.90 -21.24 2.65
C HIS A 173 -1.61 -22.23 1.71
N THR A 174 -2.54 -21.75 0.88
CA THR A 174 -3.25 -22.57 -0.12
C THR A 174 -3.06 -21.96 -1.50
N LEU A 175 -2.61 -22.75 -2.46
CA LEU A 175 -2.23 -22.31 -3.80
C LEU A 175 -2.80 -23.23 -4.87
N PRO A 176 -3.13 -22.68 -6.06
CA PRO A 176 -3.33 -23.48 -7.26
C PRO A 176 -2.00 -24.14 -7.68
N GLU A 177 -2.06 -25.15 -8.55
CA GLU A 177 -0.84 -25.75 -9.13
C GLU A 177 -0.02 -24.72 -9.94
N THR A 178 -0.72 -23.79 -10.61
CA THR A 178 -0.14 -22.69 -11.39
C THR A 178 -1.00 -21.43 -11.29
N GLY A 179 -0.38 -20.26 -11.51
CA GLY A 179 -1.04 -18.95 -11.41
C GLY A 179 -1.16 -18.42 -9.97
N GLY A 180 -1.79 -17.26 -9.83
CA GLY A 180 -2.02 -16.62 -8.54
C GLY A 180 -0.85 -15.78 -8.01
N ASP A 181 0.08 -15.44 -8.91
CA ASP A 181 1.21 -14.55 -8.63
C ASP A 181 0.72 -13.15 -8.24
N THR A 182 1.55 -12.41 -7.51
CA THR A 182 1.28 -11.02 -7.18
C THR A 182 2.38 -10.13 -7.73
N LEU A 183 2.00 -9.00 -8.30
CA LEU A 183 2.93 -7.96 -8.76
C LEU A 183 2.91 -6.80 -7.77
N TRP A 184 4.08 -6.17 -7.57
CA TRP A 184 4.23 -4.91 -6.87
C TRP A 184 4.93 -3.89 -7.76
N ALA A 185 4.65 -2.62 -7.54
CA ALA A 185 5.22 -1.48 -8.25
C ALA A 185 5.73 -0.42 -7.26
N SER A 186 6.89 0.16 -7.54
CA SER A 186 7.49 1.20 -6.70
C SER A 186 6.88 2.58 -6.98
N GLY A 187 6.18 3.15 -5.99
CA GLY A 187 5.70 4.54 -6.05
C GLY A 187 6.83 5.56 -6.02
N TYR A 188 8.00 5.21 -5.47
CA TYR A 188 9.20 6.05 -5.54
C TYR A 188 9.74 6.12 -6.96
N GLU A 189 9.90 4.97 -7.62
CA GLU A 189 10.41 4.95 -9.00
C GLU A 189 9.41 5.59 -9.98
N ALA A 190 8.10 5.43 -9.74
CA ALA A 190 7.08 6.16 -10.49
C ALA A 190 7.27 7.68 -10.37
N TYR A 191 7.48 8.20 -9.15
CA TYR A 191 7.79 9.62 -8.94
C TYR A 191 9.10 10.05 -9.61
N ASP A 192 10.16 9.27 -9.44
CA ASP A 192 11.50 9.53 -9.97
C ASP A 192 11.56 9.60 -11.51
N ARG A 193 10.57 9.02 -12.20
CA ARG A 193 10.42 9.04 -13.67
C ARG A 193 9.75 10.29 -14.21
N LEU A 194 8.92 10.96 -13.42
CA LEU A 194 8.27 12.19 -13.84
C LEU A 194 9.32 13.22 -14.25
N SER A 195 9.07 14.00 -15.30
CA SER A 195 9.94 15.15 -15.61
C SER A 195 9.96 16.11 -14.41
N PRO A 196 11.04 16.87 -14.16
CA PRO A 196 11.07 17.84 -13.06
C PRO A 196 9.88 18.83 -13.09
N ALA A 197 9.44 19.22 -14.28
CA ALA A 197 8.29 20.11 -14.45
C ALA A 197 6.98 19.43 -14.02
N LEU A 198 6.73 18.20 -14.47
CA LEU A 198 5.51 17.46 -14.11
C LEU A 198 5.52 17.06 -12.63
N ALA A 199 6.66 16.63 -12.10
CA ALA A 199 6.81 16.32 -10.68
C ALA A 199 6.44 17.54 -9.82
N LYS A 200 7.04 18.70 -10.10
CA LYS A 200 6.74 19.95 -9.40
C LYS A 200 5.28 20.40 -9.54
N HIS A 201 4.68 20.16 -10.69
CA HIS A 201 3.25 20.47 -10.90
C HIS A 201 2.33 19.61 -10.04
N LEU A 202 2.67 18.32 -9.85
CA LEU A 202 1.88 17.37 -9.07
C LEU A 202 2.14 17.48 -7.55
N GLU A 203 3.30 18.01 -7.14
CA GLU A 203 3.60 18.31 -5.75
C GLU A 203 2.59 19.31 -5.17
N GLY A 204 1.95 18.94 -4.05
CA GLY A 204 0.93 19.76 -3.39
C GLY A 204 -0.50 19.59 -3.92
N LEU A 205 -0.72 18.87 -5.04
CA LEU A 205 -2.06 18.53 -5.49
C LEU A 205 -2.67 17.43 -4.61
N THR A 206 -3.99 17.39 -4.53
CA THR A 206 -4.75 16.42 -3.75
C THR A 206 -5.74 15.65 -4.62
N ALA A 207 -6.02 14.41 -4.25
CA ALA A 207 -6.95 13.56 -4.97
C ALA A 207 -7.97 12.90 -4.04
N VAL A 208 -9.18 12.73 -4.55
CA VAL A 208 -10.25 11.98 -3.88
C VAL A 208 -10.02 10.48 -4.09
N HIS A 209 -9.99 9.74 -2.99
CA HIS A 209 -9.98 8.27 -2.96
C HIS A 209 -11.30 7.78 -2.41
N GLU A 210 -11.91 6.80 -3.09
CA GLU A 210 -13.26 6.35 -2.76
C GLU A 210 -13.45 4.86 -3.05
N ALA A 211 -14.12 4.16 -2.14
CA ALA A 211 -14.50 2.75 -2.27
C ALA A 211 -16.01 2.53 -2.12
N THR A 212 -16.82 3.35 -2.78
CA THR A 212 -18.29 3.24 -2.78
C THR A 212 -18.82 1.89 -3.26
N PHE A 213 -18.03 1.15 -4.04
CA PHE A 213 -18.40 -0.20 -4.48
C PHE A 213 -18.59 -1.18 -3.30
N PHE A 214 -17.92 -0.98 -2.15
CA PHE A 214 -18.14 -1.82 -0.97
C PHE A 214 -19.54 -1.65 -0.39
N LYS A 215 -20.11 -0.45 -0.44
CA LYS A 215 -21.48 -0.20 0.01
C LYS A 215 -22.47 -0.98 -0.84
N SER A 216 -22.35 -0.86 -2.16
CA SER A 216 -23.19 -1.62 -3.10
C SER A 216 -23.00 -3.13 -2.96
N TYR A 217 -21.77 -3.58 -2.66
CA TYR A 217 -21.48 -5.00 -2.39
C TYR A 217 -22.23 -5.52 -1.16
N VAL A 218 -22.12 -4.86 0.01
CA VAL A 218 -22.82 -5.35 1.22
C VAL A 218 -24.34 -5.21 1.12
N GLU A 219 -24.85 -4.16 0.46
CA GLU A 219 -26.28 -3.98 0.23
C GLU A 219 -26.89 -5.13 -0.60
N ARG A 220 -26.18 -5.60 -1.64
CA ARG A 220 -26.59 -6.78 -2.44
C ARG A 220 -26.71 -8.05 -1.60
N GLN A 221 -25.92 -8.16 -0.55
CA GLN A 221 -25.92 -9.30 0.38
C GLN A 221 -26.88 -9.09 1.58
N GLY A 222 -27.68 -8.00 1.59
CA GLY A 222 -28.59 -7.66 2.68
C GLY A 222 -27.88 -7.25 3.98
N GLN A 223 -26.65 -6.73 3.87
CA GLN A 223 -25.78 -6.39 4.99
C GLN A 223 -25.43 -4.89 4.99
N THR A 224 -24.85 -4.43 6.09
CA THR A 224 -24.39 -3.04 6.27
C THR A 224 -22.88 -2.99 6.51
N LEU A 225 -22.26 -1.86 6.20
CA LEU A 225 -20.85 -1.62 6.52
C LEU A 225 -20.64 -1.48 8.02
N HIS A 226 -19.44 -1.78 8.49
CA HIS A 226 -19.01 -1.52 9.87
C HIS A 226 -18.87 -0.01 10.12
N GLU A 227 -19.70 0.54 11.00
CA GLU A 227 -19.73 1.98 11.31
C GLU A 227 -18.70 2.41 12.37
N GLY A 228 -18.24 1.46 13.19
CA GLY A 228 -17.30 1.74 14.29
C GLY A 228 -15.87 1.99 13.81
N PRO A 229 -14.93 2.25 14.76
CA PRO A 229 -13.52 2.40 14.43
C PRO A 229 -12.95 1.16 13.75
N ARG A 230 -12.19 1.39 12.68
CA ARG A 230 -11.55 0.34 11.85
C ARG A 230 -10.05 0.25 12.10
N GLY A 231 -9.67 0.20 13.37
CA GLY A 231 -8.27 0.19 13.84
C GLY A 231 -7.69 1.56 14.17
N ASN A 232 -8.40 2.65 13.87
CA ASN A 232 -8.04 4.02 14.25
C ASN A 232 -9.35 4.81 14.49
N PRO A 233 -9.42 5.71 15.49
CA PRO A 233 -10.62 6.50 15.78
C PRO A 233 -11.07 7.43 14.64
N GLU A 234 -10.20 7.75 13.69
CA GLU A 234 -10.53 8.56 12.51
C GLU A 234 -11.08 7.71 11.34
N ASN A 235 -10.82 6.41 11.34
CA ASN A 235 -11.36 5.47 10.34
C ASN A 235 -12.70 4.92 10.81
N VAL A 236 -13.74 5.75 10.74
CA VAL A 236 -15.09 5.46 11.25
C VAL A 236 -16.15 5.77 10.19
N GLY A 237 -17.38 5.32 10.42
CA GLY A 237 -18.52 5.63 9.56
C GLY A 237 -18.53 4.89 8.22
N THR A 238 -19.52 5.18 7.39
CA THR A 238 -19.79 4.45 6.15
C THR A 238 -19.44 5.24 4.89
N ASP A 239 -19.00 6.49 5.04
CA ASP A 239 -18.45 7.28 3.94
C ASP A 239 -17.00 6.88 3.70
N LEU A 240 -16.81 5.86 2.86
CA LEU A 240 -15.50 5.34 2.45
C LEU A 240 -14.88 6.24 1.38
N ARG A 241 -14.73 7.53 1.71
CA ARG A 241 -14.16 8.56 0.85
C ARG A 241 -13.24 9.47 1.66
N THR A 242 -12.09 9.79 1.09
CA THR A 242 -11.10 10.68 1.70
C THR A 242 -10.31 11.44 0.64
N VAL A 243 -9.54 12.44 1.06
CA VAL A 243 -8.67 13.25 0.20
C VAL A 243 -7.22 13.08 0.66
N HIS A 244 -6.35 12.70 -0.27
CA HIS A 244 -4.92 12.48 -0.01
C HIS A 244 -4.05 13.28 -0.99
N PRO A 245 -2.78 13.57 -0.65
CA PRO A 245 -1.83 14.14 -1.59
C PRO A 245 -1.57 13.21 -2.79
N VAL A 246 -1.47 13.78 -4.00
CA VAL A 246 -1.09 13.03 -5.21
C VAL A 246 0.35 12.53 -5.10
N ILE A 247 1.24 13.38 -4.59
CA ILE A 247 2.60 13.03 -4.19
C ILE A 247 2.65 13.12 -2.67
N ARG A 248 3.02 12.02 -2.00
CA ARG A 248 3.17 11.99 -0.55
C ARG A 248 4.63 11.78 -0.15
N THR A 249 4.92 12.04 1.12
CA THR A 249 6.16 11.66 1.78
C THR A 249 5.95 10.36 2.56
N ASN A 250 6.86 9.39 2.39
CA ASN A 250 6.91 8.23 3.27
C ASN A 250 7.64 8.62 4.57
N PRO A 251 7.03 8.42 5.76
CA PRO A 251 7.57 8.91 7.03
C PRO A 251 8.79 8.13 7.53
N VAL A 252 9.02 6.92 7.02
CA VAL A 252 10.16 6.07 7.38
C VAL A 252 11.40 6.47 6.60
N THR A 253 11.25 6.72 5.29
CA THR A 253 12.38 7.04 4.39
C THR A 253 12.58 8.54 4.17
N GLY A 254 11.53 9.35 4.38
CA GLY A 254 11.47 10.75 3.96
C GLY A 254 11.46 10.91 2.45
N TRP A 255 11.11 9.87 1.70
CA TRP A 255 11.10 9.91 0.24
C TRP A 255 9.72 10.25 -0.32
N LYS A 256 9.71 10.99 -1.43
CA LYS A 256 8.51 11.29 -2.21
C LYS A 256 8.07 10.07 -3.02
N ALA A 257 6.78 9.74 -2.95
CA ALA A 257 6.14 8.67 -3.70
C ALA A 257 4.86 9.16 -4.38
N LEU A 258 4.57 8.63 -5.56
CA LEU A 258 3.25 8.74 -6.18
C LEU A 258 2.22 8.00 -5.28
N PHE A 259 1.06 8.61 -5.05
CA PHE A 259 0.02 8.05 -4.17
C PHE A 259 -1.39 8.20 -4.73
N VAL A 260 -1.53 7.95 -6.03
CA VAL A 260 -2.81 7.77 -6.71
C VAL A 260 -2.86 6.39 -7.34
N ASN A 261 -4.02 5.76 -7.35
CA ASN A 261 -4.19 4.44 -7.91
C ASN A 261 -5.53 4.28 -8.64
N LYS A 262 -5.55 3.37 -9.61
CA LYS A 262 -6.68 3.21 -10.52
C LYS A 262 -7.94 2.71 -9.83
N ASN A 263 -7.78 1.90 -8.79
CA ASN A 263 -8.90 1.28 -8.08
C ASN A 263 -9.69 2.31 -7.25
N PHE A 264 -9.02 3.19 -6.52
CA PHE A 264 -9.67 4.08 -5.55
C PHE A 264 -9.68 5.56 -5.94
N THR A 265 -8.69 6.05 -6.69
CA THR A 265 -8.61 7.47 -7.02
C THR A 265 -9.68 7.85 -8.06
N ARG A 266 -10.36 8.97 -7.86
CA ARG A 266 -11.46 9.45 -8.72
C ARG A 266 -11.18 10.79 -9.38
N ARG A 267 -10.53 11.71 -8.66
CA ARG A 267 -10.39 13.10 -9.13
C ARG A 267 -9.25 13.81 -8.41
N ILE A 268 -8.42 14.55 -9.16
CA ILE A 268 -7.50 15.56 -8.62
C ILE A 268 -8.28 16.87 -8.44
N LEU A 269 -8.27 17.43 -7.23
CA LEU A 269 -9.19 18.50 -6.83
C LEU A 269 -8.85 19.86 -7.44
N GLU A 270 -7.55 20.15 -7.61
CA GLU A 270 -7.04 21.43 -8.10
C GLU A 270 -7.04 21.53 -9.63
N LEU A 271 -7.39 20.45 -10.33
CA LEU A 271 -7.46 20.42 -11.79
C LEU A 271 -8.91 20.44 -12.26
N THR A 272 -9.18 20.93 -13.47
CA THR A 272 -10.50 20.74 -14.10
C THR A 272 -10.78 19.25 -14.31
N LYS A 273 -12.02 18.89 -14.68
CA LYS A 273 -12.38 17.48 -14.90
C LYS A 273 -11.49 16.82 -15.95
N ASP A 274 -11.37 17.43 -17.11
CA ASP A 274 -10.64 16.83 -18.23
C ASP A 274 -9.13 16.75 -17.96
N GLU A 275 -8.57 17.77 -17.29
CA GLU A 275 -7.18 17.76 -16.84
C GLU A 275 -6.91 16.68 -15.80
N SER A 276 -7.81 16.52 -14.81
CA SER A 276 -7.72 15.46 -13.80
C SER A 276 -7.77 14.09 -14.45
N ASP A 277 -8.72 13.83 -15.35
CA ASP A 277 -8.89 12.53 -15.99
C ASP A 277 -7.67 12.17 -16.85
N ALA A 278 -7.18 13.11 -17.67
CA ALA A 278 -5.98 12.91 -18.48
C ALA A 278 -4.72 12.69 -17.63
N THR A 279 -4.58 13.44 -16.54
CA THR A 279 -3.44 13.33 -15.63
C THR A 279 -3.47 11.99 -14.90
N LEU A 280 -4.61 11.58 -14.36
CA LEU A 280 -4.75 10.30 -13.66
C LEU A 280 -4.52 9.11 -14.61
N ASP A 281 -5.03 9.15 -15.84
CA ASP A 281 -4.77 8.10 -16.83
C ASP A 281 -3.27 7.93 -17.10
N TYR A 282 -2.56 9.04 -17.32
CA TYR A 282 -1.10 9.02 -17.48
C TYR A 282 -0.38 8.43 -16.26
N LEU A 283 -0.76 8.83 -15.04
CA LEU A 283 -0.14 8.35 -13.81
C LEU A 283 -0.44 6.86 -13.55
N PHE A 284 -1.64 6.39 -13.88
CA PHE A 284 -1.97 4.96 -13.78
C PHE A 284 -1.17 4.13 -14.78
N ARG A 285 -1.02 4.63 -16.01
CA ARG A 285 -0.19 3.98 -17.04
C ARG A 285 1.29 3.98 -16.68
N LEU A 286 1.78 5.03 -16.01
CA LEU A 286 3.14 5.06 -15.48
C LEU A 286 3.39 3.86 -14.55
N VAL A 287 2.41 3.48 -13.74
CA VAL A 287 2.50 2.29 -12.89
C VAL A 287 2.35 1.01 -13.71
N SER A 288 1.31 0.88 -14.54
CA SER A 288 0.99 -0.39 -15.23
C SER A 288 1.95 -0.76 -16.36
N ASP A 289 2.44 0.22 -17.13
CA ASP A 289 3.14 -0.03 -18.39
C ASP A 289 4.66 -0.18 -18.19
N ASN A 290 5.20 0.19 -17.03
CA ASN A 290 6.63 0.15 -16.71
C ASN A 290 6.99 -1.11 -15.91
N HIS A 291 7.23 -2.22 -16.59
CA HIS A 291 7.65 -3.48 -15.93
C HIS A 291 8.99 -3.36 -15.16
N ASP A 292 9.82 -2.38 -15.49
CA ASP A 292 11.12 -2.15 -14.85
C ASP A 292 11.04 -1.37 -13.52
N LEU A 293 9.85 -0.92 -13.11
CA LEU A 293 9.58 -0.47 -11.73
C LEU A 293 8.80 -1.49 -10.90
N GLN A 294 8.54 -2.67 -11.48
CA GLN A 294 7.71 -3.72 -10.91
C GLN A 294 8.55 -4.93 -10.50
N VAL A 295 8.05 -5.70 -9.54
CA VAL A 295 8.49 -7.07 -9.24
C VAL A 295 7.27 -7.98 -9.27
N ARG A 296 7.41 -9.15 -9.91
CA ARG A 296 6.41 -10.22 -9.88
C ARG A 296 6.93 -11.31 -8.95
N PHE A 297 6.11 -11.70 -7.98
CA PHE A 297 6.44 -12.77 -7.05
C PHE A 297 5.56 -13.98 -7.32
N LYS A 298 6.22 -15.09 -7.67
CA LYS A 298 5.60 -16.41 -7.71
C LYS A 298 5.62 -17.00 -6.31
N TRP A 299 4.43 -17.26 -5.78
CA TRP A 299 4.23 -17.79 -4.45
C TRP A 299 4.57 -19.28 -4.38
N ASN A 300 5.22 -19.70 -3.29
CA ASN A 300 5.19 -21.08 -2.81
C ASN A 300 4.38 -21.17 -1.52
N LYS A 301 4.07 -22.39 -1.11
CA LYS A 301 3.33 -22.64 0.13
C LYS A 301 4.09 -22.04 1.32
N ASN A 302 3.37 -21.29 2.14
CA ASN A 302 3.83 -20.60 3.34
C ASN A 302 4.83 -19.45 3.09
N ASP A 303 5.00 -19.00 1.85
CA ASP A 303 5.75 -17.77 1.61
C ASP A 303 5.00 -16.57 2.20
N VAL A 304 5.77 -15.56 2.64
CA VAL A 304 5.26 -14.31 3.21
C VAL A 304 5.80 -13.12 2.41
N ALA A 305 4.93 -12.18 2.08
CA ALA A 305 5.32 -10.85 1.61
C ALA A 305 4.97 -9.79 2.66
N ILE A 306 5.88 -8.85 2.88
CA ILE A 306 5.67 -7.66 3.70
C ILE A 306 5.95 -6.45 2.82
N TRP A 307 4.97 -5.55 2.64
CA TRP A 307 5.15 -4.35 1.82
C TRP A 307 4.82 -3.07 2.56
N ALA A 308 5.51 -1.99 2.20
CA ALA A 308 5.20 -0.64 2.65
C ALA A 308 4.12 -0.07 1.74
N ASN A 309 2.88 -0.14 2.21
CA ASN A 309 1.69 0.26 1.45
C ASN A 309 1.65 1.77 1.17
N SER A 310 2.32 2.57 2.01
CA SER A 310 2.48 4.02 1.84
C SER A 310 3.29 4.44 0.60
N ALA A 311 4.01 3.53 -0.05
CA ALA A 311 4.86 3.87 -1.19
C ALA A 311 4.88 2.80 -2.30
N SER A 312 3.96 1.84 -2.25
CA SER A 312 3.89 0.75 -3.22
C SER A 312 2.47 0.53 -3.69
N PHE A 313 2.36 0.01 -4.91
CA PHE A 313 1.13 -0.52 -5.46
C PHE A 313 1.29 -2.03 -5.65
N HIS A 314 0.19 -2.75 -5.66
CA HIS A 314 0.18 -4.17 -5.96
C HIS A 314 -1.03 -4.57 -6.80
N ASN A 315 -0.93 -5.75 -7.41
CA ASN A 315 -1.95 -6.32 -8.28
C ASN A 315 -1.86 -7.84 -8.25
N VAL A 316 -2.98 -8.51 -8.01
CA VAL A 316 -3.07 -9.97 -8.04
C VAL A 316 -3.26 -10.45 -9.48
N THR A 317 -2.54 -11.48 -9.88
CA THR A 317 -2.77 -12.16 -11.16
C THR A 317 -3.86 -13.19 -10.97
N ARG A 318 -5.03 -12.96 -11.58
CA ARG A 318 -6.18 -13.89 -11.54
C ARG A 318 -6.13 -14.86 -12.71
N ASP A 319 -5.05 -15.62 -12.81
CA ASP A 319 -4.76 -16.59 -13.88
C ASP A 319 -4.89 -18.05 -13.41
N TYR A 320 -5.85 -18.32 -12.53
CA TYR A 320 -6.06 -19.63 -11.90
C TYR A 320 -7.54 -19.89 -11.59
N ASP A 321 -7.95 -21.16 -11.70
CA ASP A 321 -9.30 -21.61 -11.35
C ASP A 321 -9.38 -22.29 -9.98
N ASP A 322 -8.27 -22.85 -9.48
CA ASP A 322 -8.27 -23.61 -8.23
C ASP A 322 -8.36 -22.70 -7.00
N HIS A 323 -8.56 -23.33 -5.84
CA HIS A 323 -8.63 -22.64 -4.57
C HIS A 323 -7.28 -22.02 -4.20
N ARG A 324 -7.29 -20.72 -3.87
CA ARG A 324 -6.14 -19.95 -3.40
C ARG A 324 -6.56 -19.21 -2.13
N GLU A 325 -5.74 -19.30 -1.09
CA GLU A 325 -6.05 -18.70 0.20
C GLU A 325 -4.79 -18.27 0.96
N GLY A 326 -4.90 -17.16 1.66
CA GLY A 326 -3.87 -16.70 2.58
C GLY A 326 -4.36 -15.67 3.58
N ASP A 327 -3.55 -15.49 4.62
CA ASP A 327 -3.86 -14.62 5.75
C ASP A 327 -3.18 -13.27 5.60
N ARG A 328 -3.98 -12.20 5.65
CA ARG A 328 -3.50 -10.82 5.58
C ARG A 328 -3.69 -10.09 6.90
N VAL A 329 -2.61 -9.48 7.37
CA VAL A 329 -2.59 -8.55 8.50
C VAL A 329 -2.19 -7.18 7.97
N VAL A 330 -2.96 -6.15 8.30
CA VAL A 330 -2.78 -4.80 7.80
C VAL A 330 -2.57 -3.85 8.98
N SER A 331 -1.38 -3.26 9.06
CA SER A 331 -1.07 -2.19 10.02
C SER A 331 -1.54 -0.84 9.44
N LEU A 332 -2.05 0.03 10.31
CA LEU A 332 -2.38 1.41 9.99
C LEU A 332 -1.22 2.35 10.29
N GLY A 333 -1.00 3.32 9.41
CA GLY A 333 0.03 4.33 9.56
C GLY A 333 -0.51 5.64 10.12
N GLU A 334 -0.09 6.72 9.47
CA GLU A 334 -0.52 8.10 9.68
C GLU A 334 -1.37 8.62 8.51
N LYS A 335 -1.98 9.78 8.70
CA LYS A 335 -2.59 10.53 7.59
C LYS A 335 -1.53 10.87 6.55
N PRO A 336 -1.72 10.53 5.26
CA PRO A 336 -0.80 10.88 4.20
C PRO A 336 -0.57 12.39 4.13
N TYR A 337 0.70 12.78 4.03
CA TYR A 337 1.11 14.18 3.94
C TYR A 337 2.17 14.35 2.86
N PHE A 338 2.33 15.59 2.41
CA PHE A 338 3.41 16.01 1.52
C PHE A 338 4.31 17.00 2.28
N ASP A 339 5.58 16.64 2.46
CA ASP A 339 6.60 17.59 2.95
C ASP A 339 7.36 18.18 1.75
N PRO A 340 7.29 19.50 1.51
CA PRO A 340 8.02 20.13 0.40
C PRO A 340 9.54 19.99 0.51
N ASN A 341 10.08 19.76 1.72
CA ASN A 341 11.50 19.57 1.96
C ASN A 341 11.96 18.10 1.81
N SER A 342 11.02 17.17 1.67
CA SER A 342 11.35 15.77 1.43
C SER A 342 12.03 15.60 0.07
N LYS A 343 12.77 14.50 -0.09
CA LYS A 343 13.56 14.25 -1.30
C LYS A 343 12.90 13.17 -2.14
N SER A 344 13.15 13.19 -3.45
CA SER A 344 12.96 11.98 -4.24
C SER A 344 13.93 10.89 -3.76
N ARG A 345 13.61 9.62 -4.02
CA ARG A 345 14.51 8.51 -3.67
C ARG A 345 15.86 8.67 -4.38
N ARG A 346 15.86 9.01 -5.67
CA ARG A 346 17.11 9.22 -6.42
C ARG A 346 17.97 10.32 -5.80
N GLU A 347 17.38 11.45 -5.44
CA GLU A 347 18.12 12.54 -4.77
C GLU A 347 18.69 12.10 -3.43
N ALA A 348 17.90 11.39 -2.62
CA ALA A 348 18.34 10.88 -1.32
C ALA A 348 19.50 9.88 -1.44
N LEU A 349 19.51 9.08 -2.51
CA LEU A 349 20.55 8.10 -2.80
C LEU A 349 21.69 8.63 -3.68
N GLY A 350 21.70 9.92 -4.04
CA GLY A 350 22.71 10.51 -4.93
C GLY A 350 22.71 9.97 -6.37
N GLN A 351 21.59 9.39 -6.81
CA GLN A 351 21.44 8.80 -8.14
C GLN A 351 21.05 9.87 -9.17
N LYS A 352 21.60 9.76 -10.39
CA LYS A 352 21.25 10.68 -11.48
C LYS A 352 19.86 10.36 -12.04
N LYS A 353 19.06 11.41 -12.28
CA LYS A 353 17.78 11.27 -12.99
C LYS A 353 18.05 10.90 -14.45
N ARG A 354 17.42 9.82 -14.92
CA ARG A 354 17.46 9.42 -16.33
C ARG A 354 16.53 10.33 -17.14
N ILE A 355 16.95 11.57 -17.40
CA ILE A 355 16.29 12.42 -18.39
C ILE A 355 17.06 12.20 -19.69
N PHE A 356 16.35 11.79 -20.75
CA PHE A 356 16.91 11.62 -22.08
C PHE A 356 17.73 12.85 -22.49
N GLY A 357 19.05 12.65 -22.61
CA GLY A 357 19.94 13.03 -23.73
C GLY A 357 19.97 14.44 -24.33
N PHE A 358 19.06 15.35 -24.03
CA PHE A 358 19.12 16.70 -24.58
C PHE A 358 19.81 17.62 -23.58
N LYS A 359 21.10 17.86 -23.83
CA LYS A 359 21.71 19.13 -23.44
C LYS A 359 20.91 20.21 -24.16
N VAL A 360 19.97 20.85 -23.46
CA VAL A 360 19.43 22.13 -23.92
C VAL A 360 20.57 23.13 -23.71
N THR A 361 21.43 23.25 -24.72
CA THR A 361 22.32 24.40 -24.85
C THR A 361 21.44 25.61 -25.14
N GLN A 362 21.47 26.60 -24.25
CA GLN A 362 20.93 27.94 -24.53
C GLN A 362 21.68 28.58 -25.68
#